data_AF-A0A1I1WGK7-F1
#
_entry.id   AF-A0A1I1WGK7-F1
#
_cell.length_a   1.000
_cell.length_b   1.000
_cell.length_c   1.000
_cell.angle_alpha   90.00
_cell.angle_beta   90.00
_cell.angle_gamma   90.00
#
_symmetry.space_group_name_H-M   'P 1'
#
loop_
_entity.id
_entity.type
_entity.pdbx_description
1 polymer ?
#
loop_
_entity_poly.entity_id
_entity_poly.type
_entity_poly.pdbx_seq_one_letter_code
_entity_poly.pdbx_strand_id
1 'polypeptide(L)'
;MYKGTYNENGEYTGFYVEGIHENIPEPNIDLTEEEWQQALSKDYKVIEGKHIHFPFVQSPEELLENIRATRNTLLIESDWTQMEDSPLTETKKLEWKIYRQELRDLTETDNPEFVVWPSKPL
;
A
#
# COMPACT_ATOMS: atom_id res chain seq x y z
N MET A 1 -8.03 -23.94 -21.59
CA MET A 1 -7.00 -22.88 -21.66
C MET A 1 -7.34 -21.82 -20.62
N TYR A 2 -6.36 -21.21 -19.97
CA TYR A 2 -6.60 -20.09 -19.05
C TYR A 2 -6.48 -18.77 -19.82
N LYS A 3 -7.36 -17.81 -19.54
CA LYS A 3 -7.32 -16.47 -20.14
C LYS A 3 -7.26 -15.40 -19.06
N GLY A 4 -6.38 -14.43 -19.25
CA GLY A 4 -6.26 -13.24 -18.39
C GLY A 4 -6.67 -11.99 -19.16
N THR A 5 -7.67 -11.26 -18.68
CA THR A 5 -7.97 -9.91 -19.18
C THR A 5 -7.10 -8.89 -18.49
N TYR A 6 -6.80 -7.78 -19.15
CA TYR A 6 -5.92 -6.75 -18.60
C TYR A 6 -6.36 -5.33 -19.00
N ASN A 7 -5.94 -4.33 -18.23
CA ASN A 7 -6.20 -2.92 -18.50
C ASN A 7 -5.12 -2.27 -19.38
N GLU A 8 -5.25 -0.98 -19.69
CA GLU A 8 -4.28 -0.22 -20.49
C GLU A 8 -2.87 -0.18 -19.87
N ASN A 9 -2.75 -0.39 -18.56
CA ASN A 9 -1.49 -0.45 -17.83
C ASN A 9 -0.89 -1.87 -17.78
N GLY A 10 -1.52 -2.84 -18.45
CA GLY A 10 -1.12 -4.25 -18.43
C GLY A 10 -1.50 -5.01 -17.16
N GLU A 11 -2.28 -4.41 -16.25
CA GLU A 11 -2.67 -5.09 -15.00
C GLU A 11 -3.80 -6.06 -15.25
N TYR A 12 -3.71 -7.26 -14.69
CA TYR A 12 -4.78 -8.25 -14.80
C TYR A 12 -6.06 -7.75 -14.12
N THR A 13 -7.17 -7.82 -14.84
CA THR A 13 -8.50 -7.38 -14.39
C THR A 13 -9.46 -8.54 -14.19
N GLY A 14 -9.14 -9.72 -14.71
CA GLY A 14 -10.01 -10.89 -14.64
C GLY A 14 -9.31 -12.15 -15.14
N PHE A 15 -9.78 -13.29 -14.65
CA PHE A 15 -9.26 -14.61 -14.97
C PHE A 15 -10.39 -15.54 -15.37
N TYR A 16 -10.21 -16.25 -16.48
CA TYR A 16 -11.24 -17.06 -17.10
C TYR A 16 -10.67 -18.41 -17.51
N VAL A 17 -11.52 -19.42 -17.47
CA VAL A 17 -11.22 -20.77 -17.96
C VAL A 17 -12.10 -21.05 -19.16
N GLU A 18 -11.48 -21.34 -20.29
CA GLU A 18 -12.16 -21.74 -21.52
C GLU A 18 -12.93 -23.05 -21.31
N GLY A 19 -14.18 -23.08 -21.76
CA GLY A 19 -15.12 -24.20 -21.52
C GLY A 19 -15.94 -24.08 -20.23
N ILE A 20 -15.55 -23.20 -19.30
CA ILE A 20 -16.38 -22.78 -18.16
C ILE A 20 -17.03 -21.42 -18.45
N HIS A 21 -16.26 -20.50 -19.03
CA HIS A 21 -16.72 -19.16 -19.37
C HIS A 21 -16.99 -19.06 -20.87
N GLU A 22 -18.22 -18.71 -21.25
CA GLU A 22 -18.64 -18.59 -22.65
C GLU A 22 -18.29 -17.23 -23.26
N ASN A 23 -18.32 -16.16 -22.47
CA ASN A 23 -18.04 -14.79 -22.93
C ASN A 23 -16.84 -14.24 -22.16
N ILE A 24 -15.66 -14.29 -22.77
CA ILE A 24 -14.42 -13.79 -22.18
C ILE A 24 -14.15 -12.39 -22.77
N PRO A 25 -14.06 -11.34 -21.95
CA PRO A 25 -13.85 -9.97 -22.44
C PRO A 25 -12.51 -9.79 -23.18
N GLU A 26 -12.44 -8.81 -24.07
CA GLU A 26 -11.19 -8.34 -24.69
C GLU A 26 -10.76 -6.99 -24.09
N PRO A 27 -9.46 -6.69 -24.01
CA PRO A 27 -8.34 -7.53 -24.44
C PRO A 27 -8.02 -8.65 -23.42
N ASN A 28 -7.59 -9.82 -23.94
CA ASN A 28 -7.14 -10.95 -23.14
C ASN A 28 -5.91 -11.62 -23.76
N ILE A 29 -5.17 -12.37 -22.94
CA ILE A 29 -4.09 -13.25 -23.36
C ILE A 29 -4.34 -14.69 -22.88
N ASP A 30 -3.76 -15.65 -23.61
CA ASP A 30 -3.69 -17.04 -23.18
C ASP A 30 -2.58 -17.21 -22.14
N LEU A 31 -2.87 -17.96 -21.08
CA LEU A 31 -1.94 -18.27 -20.01
C LEU A 31 -1.80 -19.79 -19.87
N THR A 32 -0.59 -20.25 -19.55
CA THR A 32 -0.41 -21.60 -18.99
C THR A 32 -0.98 -21.66 -17.56
N GLU A 33 -1.05 -22.86 -16.98
CA GLU A 33 -1.48 -23.00 -15.58
C GLU A 33 -0.53 -22.29 -14.62
N GLU A 34 0.77 -22.35 -14.91
CA GLU A 34 1.82 -21.68 -14.13
C GLU A 34 1.71 -20.16 -14.25
N GLU A 35 1.55 -19.63 -15.48
CA GLU A 35 1.36 -18.20 -15.69
C GLU A 35 0.05 -17.71 -15.09
N TRP A 36 -0.99 -18.55 -15.09
CA TRP A 36 -2.26 -18.23 -14.42
C TRP A 36 -2.06 -18.12 -12.91
N GLN A 37 -1.38 -19.07 -12.28
CA GLN A 37 -1.05 -19.01 -10.84
C GLN A 37 -0.18 -17.78 -10.51
N GLN A 38 0.79 -17.46 -11.37
CA GLN A 38 1.63 -16.28 -11.24
C GLN A 38 0.82 -14.98 -11.37
N ALA A 39 -0.07 -14.91 -12.35
CA ALA A 39 -0.90 -13.73 -12.61
C ALA A 39 -1.91 -13.42 -11.49
N LEU A 40 -2.24 -14.40 -10.65
CA LEU A 40 -3.05 -14.17 -9.44
C LEU A 40 -2.30 -13.33 -8.39
N SER A 41 -0.97 -13.19 -8.49
CA SER A 41 -0.20 -12.24 -7.70
C SER A 41 -0.23 -10.84 -8.34
N LYS A 42 0.24 -9.82 -7.60
CA LYS A 42 0.42 -8.47 -8.14
C LYS A 42 1.76 -8.26 -8.84
N ASP A 43 2.60 -9.29 -8.90
CA ASP A 43 3.98 -9.22 -9.39
C ASP A 43 4.12 -9.51 -10.89
N TYR A 44 3.01 -9.50 -11.63
CA TYR A 44 2.98 -9.78 -13.06
C TYR A 44 2.05 -8.82 -13.79
N LYS A 45 2.45 -8.42 -15.00
CA LYS A 45 1.67 -7.59 -15.91
C LYS A 45 1.77 -8.11 -17.34
N VAL A 46 0.83 -7.69 -18.17
CA VAL A 46 0.83 -7.91 -19.62
C VAL A 46 1.52 -6.75 -20.31
N ILE A 47 2.65 -7.01 -20.98
CA ILE A 47 3.38 -6.01 -21.76
C ILE A 47 3.51 -6.53 -23.19
N GLU A 48 3.02 -5.76 -24.16
CA GLU A 48 3.00 -6.16 -25.58
C GLU A 48 2.37 -7.55 -25.82
N GLY A 49 1.32 -7.88 -25.06
CA GLY A 49 0.59 -9.15 -25.18
C GLY A 49 1.30 -10.36 -24.54
N LYS A 50 2.31 -10.13 -23.68
CA LYS A 50 3.04 -11.20 -22.98
C LYS A 50 2.91 -11.08 -21.48
N HIS A 51 2.80 -12.22 -20.80
CA HIS A 51 2.90 -12.32 -19.35
C HIS A 51 4.35 -12.07 -18.91
N ILE A 52 4.59 -11.01 -18.14
CA ILE A 52 5.93 -10.61 -17.68
C ILE A 52 5.92 -10.43 -16.17
N HIS A 53 6.94 -10.95 -15.50
CA HIS A 53 7.22 -10.67 -14.09
C HIS A 53 7.57 -9.19 -13.93
N PHE A 54 6.69 -8.47 -13.25
CA PHE A 54 6.78 -7.06 -12.92
C PHE A 54 6.50 -6.93 -11.41
N PRO A 55 7.52 -7.06 -10.56
CA PRO A 55 7.32 -7.08 -9.11
C PRO A 55 6.60 -5.81 -8.68
N PHE A 56 5.57 -5.96 -7.86
CA PHE A 56 4.86 -4.81 -7.31
C PHE A 56 5.78 -4.08 -6.35
N VAL A 57 6.31 -2.94 -6.79
CA VAL A 57 7.06 -2.02 -5.94
C VAL A 57 6.20 -0.77 -5.79
N GLN A 58 5.84 -0.44 -4.53
CA GLN A 58 5.20 0.84 -4.26
C GLN A 58 6.18 1.95 -4.63
N SER A 59 5.69 2.94 -5.36
CA SER A 59 6.49 4.13 -5.66
C SER A 59 6.84 4.87 -4.36
N PRO A 60 7.95 5.64 -4.34
CA PRO A 60 8.28 6.48 -3.19
C PRO A 60 7.15 7.43 -2.78
N GLU A 61 6.36 7.94 -3.74
CA GLU A 61 5.21 8.80 -3.42
C GLU A 61 4.08 8.03 -2.73
N GLU A 62 3.70 6.83 -3.21
CA GLU A 62 2.69 5.99 -2.56
C GLU A 62 3.10 5.61 -1.13
N LEU A 63 4.39 5.32 -0.91
CA LEU A 63 4.92 5.08 0.44
C LEU A 63 4.79 6.32 1.32
N LEU A 64 5.16 7.50 0.81
CA LEU A 64 5.02 8.77 1.54
C LEU A 64 3.56 9.11 1.86
N GLU A 65 2.63 8.84 0.94
CA GLU A 65 1.20 9.00 1.19
C GLU A 65 0.71 8.09 2.33
N ASN A 66 1.12 6.82 2.33
CA ASN A 66 0.80 5.87 3.40
C ASN A 66 1.38 6.30 4.75
N ILE A 67 2.62 6.82 4.76
CA ILE A 67 3.24 7.39 5.97
C ILE A 67 2.45 8.61 6.46
N ARG A 68 2.10 9.54 5.57
CA ARG A 68 1.31 10.73 5.91
C ARG A 68 -0.05 10.35 6.50
N ALA A 69 -0.74 9.36 5.92
CA ALA A 69 -2.03 8.87 6.39
C ALA A 69 -1.94 8.25 7.79
N THR A 70 -0.95 7.38 8.01
CA THR A 70 -0.71 6.74 9.30
C THR A 70 -0.33 7.77 10.38
N ARG A 71 0.59 8.70 10.05
CA ARG A 71 0.95 9.84 10.90
C ARG A 71 -0.29 10.63 11.31
N ASN A 72 -1.12 11.03 10.34
CA ASN A 72 -2.33 11.83 10.62
C ASN A 72 -3.27 11.10 11.60
N THR A 73 -3.44 9.78 11.43
CA THR A 73 -4.24 8.95 12.34
C THR A 73 -3.67 8.99 13.76
N LEU A 74 -2.37 8.73 13.93
CA LEU A 74 -1.72 8.75 15.25
C LEU A 74 -1.74 10.14 15.92
N LEU A 75 -1.70 11.20 15.11
CA LEU A 75 -1.86 12.57 15.60
C LEU A 75 -3.30 12.87 16.04
N ILE A 76 -4.31 12.37 15.35
CA ILE A 76 -5.70 12.50 15.80
C ILE A 76 -5.90 11.73 17.11
N GLU A 77 -5.42 10.49 17.18
CA GLU A 77 -5.56 9.63 18.36
C GLU A 77 -4.85 10.17 19.60
N SER A 78 -3.79 10.96 19.42
CA SER A 78 -3.03 11.56 20.51
C SER A 78 -3.39 13.02 20.78
N ASP A 79 -4.39 13.59 20.10
CA ASP A 79 -4.69 15.02 20.19
C ASP A 79 -5.17 15.44 21.58
N TRP A 80 -6.03 14.61 22.20
CA TRP A 80 -6.55 14.82 23.55
C TRP A 80 -5.43 14.99 24.60
N THR A 81 -4.25 14.41 24.37
CA THR A 81 -3.12 14.49 25.31
C THR A 81 -2.56 15.91 25.44
N GLN A 82 -2.74 16.74 24.42
CA GLN A 82 -2.21 18.11 24.34
C GLN A 82 -3.21 19.16 24.80
N MET A 83 -4.46 18.78 25.07
CA MET A 83 -5.48 19.72 25.53
C MET A 83 -5.17 20.20 26.96
N GLU A 84 -5.58 21.43 27.28
CA GLU A 84 -5.35 22.02 28.60
C GLU A 84 -6.07 21.24 29.71
N ASP A 85 -7.28 20.75 29.42
CA ASP A 85 -8.12 19.91 30.27
C ASP A 85 -7.72 18.42 30.32
N SER A 86 -6.66 18.04 29.61
CA SER A 86 -6.12 16.68 29.64
C SER A 86 -5.78 16.25 31.08
N PRO A 87 -6.17 15.04 31.51
CA PRO A 87 -5.91 14.53 32.86
C PRO A 87 -4.44 14.17 33.12
N LEU A 88 -3.57 14.34 32.11
CA LEU A 88 -2.16 13.99 32.18
C LEU A 88 -1.37 15.00 33.02
N THR A 89 -0.32 14.50 33.68
CA THR A 89 0.69 15.36 34.31
C THR A 89 1.49 16.10 33.25
N GLU A 90 2.11 17.23 33.62
CA GLU A 90 2.97 18.01 32.71
C GLU A 90 4.10 17.17 32.11
N THR A 91 4.71 16.27 32.88
CA THR A 91 5.72 15.34 32.39
C THR A 91 5.17 14.43 31.30
N LYS A 92 3.96 13.88 31.48
CA LYS A 92 3.32 13.05 30.47
C LYS A 92 2.92 13.86 29.25
N LYS A 93 2.37 15.07 29.41
CA LYS A 93 2.08 15.97 28.29
C LYS A 93 3.33 16.24 27.45
N LEU A 94 4.50 16.40 28.09
CA LEU A 94 5.79 16.58 27.42
C LEU A 94 6.22 15.33 26.64
N GLU A 95 6.12 14.12 27.21
CA GLU A 95 6.40 12.86 26.50
C GLU A 95 5.54 12.74 25.24
N TRP A 96 4.24 13.03 25.35
CA TRP A 96 3.31 13.04 24.22
C TRP A 96 3.64 14.11 23.18
N LYS A 97 4.12 15.28 23.60
CA LYS A 97 4.56 16.35 22.71
C LYS A 97 5.78 15.90 21.89
N ILE A 98 6.75 15.23 22.52
CA ILE A 98 7.94 14.69 21.85
C ILE A 98 7.51 13.62 20.84
N TYR A 99 6.71 12.64 21.25
CA TYR A 99 6.16 11.60 20.37
C TYR A 99 5.46 12.20 19.13
N ARG A 100 4.62 13.22 19.32
CA ARG A 100 3.91 13.91 18.23
C ARG A 100 4.86 14.67 17.30
N GLN A 101 5.97 15.19 17.82
CA GLN A 101 6.99 15.83 16.98
C GLN A 101 7.71 14.77 16.14
N GLU A 102 8.18 13.69 16.76
CA GLU A 102 8.83 12.58 16.05
C GLU A 102 7.94 12.04 14.92
N LEU A 103 6.63 11.92 15.13
CA LEU A 103 5.67 11.55 14.09
C LEU A 103 5.65 12.54 12.89
N ARG A 104 5.78 13.84 13.12
CA ARG A 104 5.83 14.86 12.05
C ARG A 104 7.12 14.75 11.26
N ASP A 105 8.21 14.51 11.96
CA ASP A 105 9.55 14.41 11.38
C ASP A 105 9.68 13.19 10.45
N LEU A 106 8.83 12.15 10.60
CA LEU A 106 8.82 10.98 9.70
C LEU A 106 8.58 11.34 8.23
N THR A 107 7.92 12.45 7.95
CA THR A 107 7.63 12.88 6.56
C THR A 107 8.70 13.76 5.95
N GLU A 108 9.79 14.01 6.68
CA GLU A 108 10.98 14.72 6.20
C GLU A 108 12.09 13.76 5.72
N THR A 109 11.83 12.45 5.70
CA THR A 109 12.80 11.43 5.27
C THR A 109 12.97 11.38 3.75
N ASP A 110 14.21 11.26 3.30
CA ASP A 110 14.55 10.95 1.90
C ASP A 110 14.33 9.46 1.56
N ASN A 111 14.10 8.61 2.57
CA ASN A 111 13.95 7.17 2.38
C ASN A 111 12.67 6.64 3.06
N PRO A 112 11.53 6.64 2.35
CA PRO A 112 10.24 6.22 2.91
C PRO A 112 10.13 4.70 3.12
N GLU A 113 11.02 3.89 2.53
CA GLU A 113 10.99 2.43 2.71
C GLU A 113 11.44 1.97 4.11
N PHE A 114 12.22 2.80 4.81
CA PHE A 114 12.85 2.43 6.09
C PHE A 114 12.42 3.33 7.26
N VAL A 115 11.17 3.82 7.24
CA VAL A 115 10.63 4.65 8.34
C VAL A 115 10.47 3.84 9.62
N VAL A 116 11.05 4.34 10.71
CA VAL A 116 10.92 3.78 12.06
C VAL A 116 9.92 4.61 12.86
N TRP A 117 8.80 3.99 13.25
CA TRP A 117 7.76 4.68 14.03
C TRP A 117 8.17 4.86 15.49
N PRO A 118 7.92 6.05 16.08
CA PRO A 118 8.19 6.27 17.50
C PRO A 118 7.25 5.43 18.36
N SER A 119 7.72 5.02 19.54
CA SER A 119 6.91 4.25 20.49
C SER A 119 5.95 5.17 21.24
N LYS A 120 4.68 4.77 21.34
CA LYS A 120 3.65 5.50 22.08
C LYS A 120 4.05 5.63 23.56
N PRO A 121 3.96 6.83 24.17
CA PRO A 121 4.20 6.99 25.61
C PRO A 121 3.23 6.16 26.46
N LEU A 122 3.71 5.69 27.62
CA LEU A 122 2.90 4.97 28.63
C LEU A 122 2.07 5.91 29.49
#